data_AF-A0A524LGU8-F1
#
_entry.id   AF-A0A524LGU8-F1
#
_cell.length_a   1.000
_cell.length_b   1.000
_cell.length_c   1.000
_cell.angle_alpha   90.00
_cell.angle_beta   90.00
_cell.angle_gamma   90.00
#
_symmetry.space_group_name_H-M   'P 1'
#
loop_
_entity.id
_entity.type
_entity.pdbx_description
1 polymer ?
#
loop_
_entity_poly.entity_id
_entity_poly.type
_entity_poly.pdbx_seq_one_letter_code
_entity_poly.pdbx_strand_id
1 'polypeptide(L)'
;MSFIKQWTTMRSVLHKFAAVGPGVENVEQWLKQRQIIAFAALALLTISAPLLVFGWIFRIEWIVNINIPLALTAVASVLISAVTNAWFNRKVAWAIFNFTESHPELLKKEKGLLFDWVQALIYHAARKMRIENIASEKKLTKFFNNDYKGIEVLKEPSGFRKHYVVRILAERRKM
;
A
#
# COMPACT_ATOMS: atom_id res chain seq x y z
N MET A 1 5.32 27.41 -10.98
CA MET A 1 5.16 27.09 -9.54
C MET A 1 6.11 25.96 -9.17
N SER A 2 6.80 26.04 -8.03
CA SER A 2 7.63 24.93 -7.54
C SER A 2 6.74 23.77 -7.05
N PHE A 3 7.12 22.52 -7.36
CA PHE A 3 6.43 21.31 -6.88
C PHE A 3 6.22 21.30 -5.37
N ILE A 4 7.16 21.89 -4.61
CA ILE A 4 7.08 22.01 -3.15
C ILE A 4 5.82 22.76 -2.72
N LYS A 5 5.42 23.81 -3.45
CA LYS A 5 4.20 24.57 -3.14
C LYS A 5 2.93 23.79 -3.46
N GLN A 6 2.95 22.94 -4.49
CA GLN A 6 1.80 22.10 -4.86
C GLN A 6 1.64 20.89 -3.95
N TRP A 7 2.72 20.44 -3.30
CA TRP A 7 2.70 19.28 -2.42
C TRP A 7 1.70 19.42 -1.26
N THR A 8 1.60 20.61 -0.65
CA THR A 8 0.63 20.85 0.44
C THR A 8 -0.81 20.63 -0.03
N THR A 9 -1.14 21.11 -1.23
CA THR A 9 -2.45 20.90 -1.85
C THR A 9 -2.70 19.42 -2.14
N MET A 10 -1.71 18.73 -2.72
CA MET A 10 -1.83 17.31 -3.04
C MET A 10 -1.95 16.45 -1.79
N ARG A 11 -1.24 16.79 -0.71
CA ARG A 11 -1.39 16.14 0.58
C ARG A 11 -2.82 16.26 1.11
N SER A 12 -3.44 17.44 1.00
CA SER A 12 -4.85 17.62 1.37
C SER A 12 -5.78 16.76 0.53
N VAL A 13 -5.56 16.69 -0.79
CA VAL A 13 -6.32 15.80 -1.69
C VAL A 13 -6.17 14.34 -1.26
N LEU A 14 -4.95 13.86 -1.01
CA LEU A 14 -4.71 12.49 -0.55
C LEU A 14 -5.37 12.19 0.81
N HIS A 15 -5.40 13.16 1.73
CA HIS A 15 -6.13 13.01 2.99
C HIS A 15 -7.64 12.86 2.77
N LYS A 16 -8.23 13.55 1.78
CA LYS A 16 -9.65 13.35 1.43
C LYS A 16 -9.91 11.94 0.93
N PHE A 17 -9.04 11.39 0.06
CA PHE A 17 -9.14 9.99 -0.37
C PHE A 17 -9.05 9.03 0.82
N ALA A 18 -8.12 9.26 1.75
CA ALA A 18 -7.99 8.44 2.96
C ALA A 18 -9.21 8.54 3.89
N ALA A 19 -9.85 9.71 3.94
CA ALA A 19 -11.03 9.96 4.75
C ALA A 19 -12.30 9.29 4.24
N VAL A 20 -12.32 8.77 2.99
CA VAL A 20 -13.44 7.99 2.48
C VAL A 20 -13.56 6.65 3.21
N GLY A 21 -12.44 6.03 3.59
CA GLY A 21 -12.42 4.69 4.16
C GLY A 21 -13.38 4.47 5.34
N PRO A 22 -13.34 5.31 6.39
CA PRO A 22 -14.24 5.20 7.55
C PRO A 22 -15.73 5.38 7.23
N GLY A 23 -16.07 6.11 6.16
CA GLY A 23 -17.47 6.33 5.74
C GLY A 23 -18.08 5.17 4.98
N VAL A 24 -17.29 4.17 4.58
CA VAL A 24 -17.76 2.99 3.87
C VAL A 24 -18.31 1.97 4.87
N GLU A 25 -19.50 1.43 4.57
CA GLU A 25 -20.15 0.43 5.41
C GLU A 25 -19.22 -0.74 5.73
N ASN A 26 -19.21 -1.17 7.00
CA ASN A 26 -18.44 -2.30 7.52
C ASN A 26 -16.89 -2.17 7.48
N VAL A 27 -16.31 -1.15 6.82
CA VAL A 27 -14.84 -0.98 6.74
C VAL A 27 -14.24 -0.75 8.12
N GLU A 28 -14.84 0.12 8.94
CA GLU A 28 -14.34 0.38 10.30
C GLU A 28 -14.38 -0.89 11.16
N GLN A 29 -15.45 -1.68 11.07
CA GLN A 29 -15.59 -2.93 11.81
C GLN A 29 -14.51 -3.94 11.40
N TRP A 30 -14.24 -4.10 10.10
CA TRP A 30 -13.19 -5.00 9.62
C TRP A 30 -11.79 -4.54 10.02
N LEU A 31 -11.52 -3.23 10.03
CA LEU A 31 -10.25 -2.69 10.52
C LEU A 31 -10.08 -2.93 12.02
N LYS A 32 -11.14 -2.79 12.82
CA LYS A 32 -11.14 -3.12 14.26
C LYS A 32 -10.87 -4.61 14.48
N GLN A 33 -11.57 -5.50 13.77
CA GLN A 33 -11.34 -6.95 13.86
C GLN A 33 -9.89 -7.33 13.52
N ARG A 34 -9.36 -6.76 12.42
CA ARG A 34 -7.96 -6.91 12.03
C ARG A 34 -7.00 -6.48 13.15
N GLN A 35 -7.25 -5.32 13.75
CA GLN A 35 -6.42 -4.79 14.82
C GLN A 35 -6.48 -5.66 16.08
N ILE A 36 -7.67 -6.16 16.46
CA ILE A 36 -7.84 -7.06 17.60
C ILE A 36 -7.03 -8.35 17.40
N ILE A 37 -7.10 -8.97 16.21
CA ILE A 37 -6.35 -10.19 15.90
C ILE A 37 -4.84 -9.94 15.94
N ALA A 38 -4.38 -8.84 15.34
CA ALA A 38 -2.96 -8.47 15.36
C ALA A 38 -2.45 -8.20 16.78
N PHE A 39 -3.27 -7.50 17.59
CA PHE A 39 -2.94 -7.21 18.98
C PHE A 39 -2.90 -8.49 19.83
N ALA A 40 -3.86 -9.40 19.68
CA ALA A 40 -3.88 -10.67 20.40
C ALA A 40 -2.66 -11.53 20.08
N ALA A 41 -2.29 -11.63 18.80
CA ALA A 41 -1.09 -12.35 18.37
C ALA A 41 0.20 -11.73 18.93
N LEU A 42 0.29 -10.39 18.92
CA LEU A 42 1.43 -9.68 19.49
C LEU A 42 1.52 -9.88 21.00
N ALA A 43 0.41 -9.72 21.74
CA ALA A 43 0.37 -9.92 23.19
C ALA A 43 0.79 -11.34 23.57
N LEU A 44 0.29 -12.35 22.86
CA LEU A 44 0.66 -13.75 23.08
C LEU A 44 2.16 -13.98 22.84
N LEU A 45 2.73 -13.39 21.78
CA LEU A 45 4.15 -13.48 21.49
C LEU A 45 5.00 -12.75 22.55
N THR A 46 4.55 -11.57 23.00
CA THR A 46 5.21 -10.79 24.05
C THR A 46 5.24 -11.52 25.39
N ILE A 47 4.21 -12.32 25.71
CA ILE A 47 4.19 -13.17 26.92
C ILE A 47 5.05 -14.42 26.71
N SER A 48 4.93 -15.06 25.55
CA SER A 48 5.59 -16.33 25.27
C SER A 48 7.12 -16.20 25.16
N ALA A 49 7.64 -15.12 24.59
CA ALA A 49 9.08 -14.97 24.36
C ALA A 49 9.91 -14.86 25.66
N PRO A 50 9.54 -14.02 26.64
CA PRO A 50 10.23 -13.98 27.93
C PRO A 50 10.12 -15.30 28.69
N LEU A 51 8.95 -15.96 28.66
CA LEU A 51 8.76 -17.25 29.31
C LEU A 51 9.70 -18.32 28.72
N LEU A 52 9.84 -18.36 27.40
CA LEU A 52 10.81 -19.24 26.72
C LEU A 52 12.25 -18.99 27.20
N VAL A 53 12.68 -17.72 27.22
CA VAL A 53 14.03 -17.34 27.66
C VAL A 53 14.24 -17.73 29.11
N PHE A 54 13.26 -17.46 29.98
CA PHE A 54 13.32 -17.80 31.40
C PHE A 54 13.38 -19.31 31.62
N GLY A 55 12.53 -20.08 30.95
CA GLY A 55 12.54 -21.54 31.02
C GLY A 55 13.86 -22.14 30.53
N TRP A 56 14.49 -21.54 29.52
CA TRP A 56 15.79 -21.96 29.01
C TRP A 56 16.95 -21.67 29.98
N ILE A 57 16.96 -20.48 30.60
CA ILE A 57 18.01 -20.07 31.56
C ILE A 57 17.91 -20.89 32.86
N PHE A 58 16.72 -21.01 33.44
CA PHE A 58 16.54 -21.59 34.77
C PHE A 58 16.26 -23.11 34.75
N ARG A 59 16.00 -23.70 33.57
CA ARG A 59 15.72 -25.14 33.37
C ARG A 59 14.63 -25.71 34.28
N ILE A 60 13.62 -24.90 34.59
CA ILE A 60 12.51 -25.31 35.47
C ILE A 60 11.56 -26.22 34.67
N GLU A 61 11.49 -27.51 35.02
CA GLU A 61 10.78 -28.54 34.26
C GLU A 61 9.31 -28.21 33.96
N TRP A 62 8.56 -27.71 34.96
CA TRP A 62 7.15 -27.35 34.77
C TRP A 62 6.97 -26.16 33.81
N ILE A 63 7.90 -25.20 33.80
CA ILE A 63 7.89 -24.07 32.87
C ILE A 63 8.19 -24.56 31.45
N VAL A 64 9.20 -25.44 31.30
CA VAL A 64 9.58 -25.98 29.99
C VAL A 64 8.42 -26.73 29.33
N ASN A 65 7.66 -27.52 30.11
CA ASN A 65 6.51 -28.28 29.61
C ASN A 65 5.37 -27.38 29.10
N ILE A 66 5.17 -26.20 29.69
CA ILE A 66 4.14 -25.23 29.26
C ILE A 66 4.66 -24.31 28.15
N ASN A 67 5.96 -24.01 28.16
CA ASN A 67 6.58 -23.07 27.24
C ASN A 67 6.52 -23.51 25.78
N ILE A 68 6.78 -24.79 25.49
CA ILE A 68 6.77 -25.31 24.12
C ILE A 68 5.38 -25.16 23.47
N PRO A 69 4.27 -25.65 24.06
CA PRO A 69 2.95 -25.47 23.45
C PRO A 69 2.54 -24.00 23.39
N LEU A 70 2.90 -23.18 24.38
CA LEU A 70 2.62 -21.74 24.37
C LEU A 70 3.34 -21.03 23.21
N ALA A 71 4.62 -21.34 23.00
CA ALA A 71 5.42 -20.80 21.91
C ALA A 71 4.90 -21.20 20.54
N LEU A 72 4.53 -22.47 20.36
CA LEU A 72 3.91 -22.95 19.13
C LEU A 72 2.59 -22.21 18.86
N THR A 73 1.77 -22.01 19.89
CA THR A 73 0.51 -21.26 19.79
C THR A 73 0.75 -19.79 19.44
N ALA A 74 1.78 -19.16 20.03
CA ALA A 74 2.17 -17.79 19.72
C ALA A 74 2.60 -17.64 18.25
N VAL A 75 3.48 -18.52 17.77
CA VAL A 75 3.92 -18.52 16.37
C VAL A 75 2.76 -18.77 15.42
N ALA A 76 1.91 -19.76 15.70
CA ALA A 76 0.71 -20.04 14.93
C ALA A 76 -0.22 -18.82 14.87
N SER A 77 -0.42 -18.13 15.98
CA SER A 77 -1.25 -16.91 16.06
C SER A 77 -0.69 -15.79 15.20
N VAL A 78 0.63 -15.61 15.14
CA VAL A 78 1.27 -14.62 14.25
C VAL A 78 1.08 -14.98 12.78
N LEU A 79 1.20 -16.26 12.41
CA LEU A 79 0.95 -16.70 11.04
C LEU A 79 -0.51 -16.51 10.63
N ILE A 80 -1.46 -16.89 11.51
CA ILE A 80 -2.88 -16.65 11.31
C ILE A 80 -3.17 -15.16 11.16
N SER A 81 -2.56 -14.32 12.01
CA SER A 81 -2.67 -12.87 11.93
C SER A 81 -2.17 -12.34 10.58
N ALA A 82 -1.03 -12.83 10.08
CA ALA A 82 -0.51 -12.42 8.77
C ALA A 82 -1.45 -12.73 7.61
N VAL A 83 -2.01 -13.95 7.58
CA VAL A 83 -2.99 -14.36 6.56
C VAL A 83 -4.27 -13.53 6.67
N THR A 84 -4.77 -13.37 7.89
CA THR A 84 -6.02 -12.64 8.16
C THR A 84 -5.87 -11.15 7.84
N ASN A 85 -4.71 -10.56 8.10
CA ASN A 85 -4.38 -9.18 7.70
C ASN A 85 -4.44 -9.01 6.18
N ALA A 86 -3.86 -9.94 5.41
CA ALA A 86 -3.91 -9.89 3.95
C ALA A 86 -5.36 -9.98 3.43
N TRP A 87 -6.16 -10.86 4.04
CA TRP A 87 -7.57 -11.03 3.70
C TRP A 87 -8.41 -9.78 4.02
N PHE A 88 -8.30 -9.23 5.23
CA PHE A 88 -9.02 -8.00 5.60
C PHE A 88 -8.58 -6.80 4.76
N ASN A 89 -7.30 -6.67 4.43
CA ASN A 89 -6.82 -5.61 3.53
C ASN A 89 -7.47 -5.70 2.16
N ARG A 90 -7.60 -6.91 1.59
CA ARG A 90 -8.31 -7.12 0.33
C ARG A 90 -9.80 -6.79 0.46
N LYS A 91 -10.45 -7.23 1.53
CA LYS A 91 -11.86 -7.00 1.78
C LYS A 91 -12.19 -5.51 1.91
N VAL A 92 -11.40 -4.78 2.70
CA VAL A 92 -11.50 -3.32 2.85
C VAL A 92 -11.25 -2.60 1.53
N ALA A 93 -10.20 -2.98 0.79
CA ALA A 93 -9.90 -2.37 -0.50
C ALA A 93 -11.05 -2.55 -1.50
N TRP A 94 -11.68 -3.72 -1.54
CA TRP A 94 -12.84 -3.99 -2.40
C TRP A 94 -14.07 -3.19 -2.00
N ALA A 95 -14.37 -3.07 -0.70
CA ALA A 95 -15.50 -2.25 -0.26
C ALA A 95 -15.29 -0.78 -0.59
N ILE A 96 -14.09 -0.23 -0.34
CA ILE A 96 -13.75 1.14 -0.72
C ILE A 96 -13.88 1.32 -2.23
N PHE A 97 -13.34 0.39 -3.03
CA PHE A 97 -13.43 0.44 -4.48
C PHE A 97 -14.90 0.50 -4.95
N ASN A 98 -15.73 -0.46 -4.53
CA ASN A 98 -17.14 -0.52 -4.91
C ASN A 98 -17.92 0.73 -4.47
N PHE A 99 -17.62 1.25 -3.27
CA PHE A 99 -18.22 2.48 -2.78
C PHE A 99 -17.83 3.69 -3.63
N THR A 100 -16.55 3.82 -3.98
CA THR A 100 -16.07 4.94 -4.83
C THR A 100 -16.55 4.84 -6.28
N GLU A 101 -16.82 3.63 -6.76
CA GLU A 101 -17.33 3.40 -8.11
C GLU A 101 -18.84 3.69 -8.21
N SER A 102 -19.59 3.38 -7.15
CA SER A 102 -21.02 3.73 -7.05
C SER A 102 -21.28 5.21 -6.80
N HIS A 103 -20.29 5.96 -6.31
CA HIS A 103 -20.39 7.39 -6.00
C HIS A 103 -19.26 8.21 -6.67
N PRO A 104 -19.20 8.24 -8.01
CA PRO A 104 -18.10 8.87 -8.75
C PRO A 104 -17.95 10.37 -8.47
N GLU A 105 -19.02 11.04 -8.07
CA GLU A 105 -19.08 12.47 -7.74
C GLU A 105 -18.26 12.84 -6.49
N LEU A 106 -18.12 11.94 -5.51
CA LEU A 106 -17.45 12.22 -4.23
C LEU A 106 -16.00 12.69 -4.39
N LEU A 107 -15.30 12.13 -5.38
CA LEU A 107 -13.88 12.36 -5.59
C LEU A 107 -13.56 12.84 -7.01
N LYS A 108 -14.55 13.23 -7.81
CA LYS A 108 -14.34 13.60 -9.22
C LYS A 108 -13.34 14.74 -9.36
N LYS A 109 -13.48 15.78 -8.54
CA LYS A 109 -12.60 16.97 -8.55
C LYS A 109 -11.18 16.60 -8.09
N GLU A 110 -11.08 15.85 -7.01
CA GLU A 110 -9.84 15.36 -6.43
C GLU A 110 -9.07 14.44 -7.40
N LYS A 111 -9.77 13.53 -8.10
CA LYS A 111 -9.22 12.67 -9.15
C LYS A 111 -8.63 13.52 -10.29
N GLY A 112 -9.35 14.55 -10.75
CA GLY A 112 -8.85 15.47 -11.78
C GLY A 112 -7.59 16.21 -11.35
N LEU A 113 -7.58 16.78 -10.14
CA LEU A 113 -6.41 17.48 -9.59
C LEU A 113 -5.19 16.55 -9.46
N LEU A 114 -5.41 15.32 -9.01
CA LEU A 114 -4.35 14.33 -8.89
C LEU A 114 -3.82 13.91 -10.27
N PHE A 115 -4.71 13.71 -11.24
CA PHE A 115 -4.35 13.40 -12.62
C PHE A 115 -3.47 14.50 -13.22
N ASP A 116 -3.90 15.76 -13.13
CA ASP A 116 -3.15 16.91 -13.66
C ASP A 116 -1.78 17.04 -13.01
N TRP A 117 -1.70 16.80 -11.70
CA TRP A 117 -0.44 16.85 -10.97
C TRP A 117 0.53 15.73 -11.38
N VAL A 118 0.05 14.49 -11.51
CA VAL A 118 0.86 13.37 -12.00
C VAL A 118 1.28 13.60 -13.45
N GLN A 119 0.41 14.12 -14.29
CA GLN A 119 0.73 14.48 -15.67
C GLN A 119 1.83 15.55 -15.74
N ALA A 120 1.77 16.57 -14.87
CA ALA A 120 2.81 17.58 -14.76
C ALA A 120 4.16 16.99 -14.30
N LEU A 121 4.15 16.02 -13.38
CA LEU A 121 5.34 15.29 -12.96
C LEU A 121 5.96 14.49 -14.11
N ILE A 122 5.15 13.81 -14.93
CA ILE A 122 5.62 13.09 -16.12
C ILE A 122 6.30 14.05 -17.09
N TYR A 123 5.68 15.19 -17.39
CA TYR A 123 6.27 16.17 -18.30
C TYR A 123 7.55 16.79 -17.75
N HIS A 124 7.61 17.06 -16.45
CA HIS A 124 8.83 17.53 -15.82
C HIS A 124 9.94 16.47 -15.87
N ALA A 125 9.62 15.21 -15.58
CA ALA A 125 10.56 14.10 -15.69
C ALA A 125 11.07 13.94 -17.12
N ALA A 126 10.18 13.94 -18.12
CA ALA A 126 10.53 13.88 -19.53
C ALA A 126 11.46 15.05 -19.94
N ARG A 127 11.16 16.27 -19.49
CA ARG A 127 12.01 17.44 -19.73
C ARG A 127 13.39 17.28 -19.10
N LYS A 128 13.46 16.81 -17.85
CA LYS A 128 14.73 16.54 -17.15
C LYS A 128 15.57 15.49 -17.87
N MET A 129 14.96 14.40 -18.31
CA MET A 129 15.63 13.36 -19.08
C MET A 129 16.22 13.89 -20.39
N ARG A 130 15.52 14.81 -21.09
CA ARG A 130 16.07 15.47 -22.29
C ARG A 130 17.30 16.33 -21.97
N ILE A 131 17.21 17.15 -20.92
CA ILE A 131 18.30 18.06 -20.54
C ILE A 131 19.55 17.27 -20.13
N GLU A 132 19.36 16.15 -19.43
CA GLU A 132 20.44 15.28 -18.95
C GLU A 132 20.85 14.22 -19.99
N ASN A 133 20.27 14.26 -21.20
CA ASN A 133 20.49 13.30 -22.29
C ASN A 133 20.36 11.82 -21.87
N ILE A 134 19.40 11.54 -20.99
CA ILE A 134 19.13 10.20 -20.48
C ILE A 134 18.20 9.48 -21.45
N ALA A 135 18.68 8.37 -22.02
CA ALA A 135 17.88 7.50 -22.87
C ALA A 135 16.64 6.96 -22.11
N SER A 136 15.47 7.10 -22.72
CA SER A 136 14.18 6.69 -22.14
C SER A 136 14.09 5.21 -21.81
N GLU A 137 14.79 4.38 -22.59
CA GLU A 137 14.86 2.93 -22.42
C GLU A 137 15.60 2.51 -21.16
N LYS A 138 16.53 3.34 -20.68
CA LYS A 138 17.34 3.03 -19.49
C LYS A 138 16.61 3.30 -18.18
N LYS A 139 15.48 4.03 -18.19
CA LYS A 139 14.71 4.39 -17.00
C LYS A 139 13.24 4.02 -17.12
N LEU A 140 12.96 2.74 -16.88
CA LEU A 140 11.60 2.23 -16.74
C LEU A 140 11.01 2.70 -15.41
N THR A 141 9.80 3.25 -15.47
CA THR A 141 9.08 3.73 -14.28
C THR A 141 7.85 2.86 -14.03
N LYS A 142 7.45 2.74 -12.77
CA LYS A 142 6.30 1.93 -12.35
C LYS A 142 5.10 2.84 -12.13
N PHE A 143 4.00 2.56 -12.83
CA PHE A 143 2.77 3.34 -12.78
C PHE A 143 1.59 2.45 -12.38
N PHE A 144 0.62 2.99 -11.64
CA PHE A 144 -0.59 2.26 -11.26
C PHE A 144 -1.75 2.47 -12.24
N ASN A 145 -1.62 3.43 -13.16
CA ASN A 145 -2.59 3.74 -14.19
C ASN A 145 -1.86 4.04 -15.52
N ASN A 146 -2.48 3.72 -16.65
CA ASN A 146 -1.99 3.94 -18.02
C ASN A 146 -2.65 5.15 -18.73
N ASP A 147 -3.59 5.85 -18.09
CA ASP A 147 -4.34 6.99 -18.69
C ASP A 147 -3.50 8.26 -19.00
N TYR A 148 -2.22 8.26 -18.66
CA TYR A 148 -1.38 9.45 -18.79
C TYR A 148 -0.84 9.62 -20.22
N LYS A 149 -0.65 10.88 -20.62
CA LYS A 149 -0.02 11.24 -21.89
C LYS A 149 1.50 11.21 -21.77
N GLY A 150 2.17 10.80 -22.84
CA GLY A 150 3.63 10.79 -22.92
C GLY A 150 4.29 9.62 -22.20
N ILE A 151 3.53 8.54 -21.96
CA ILE A 151 4.05 7.25 -21.51
C ILE A 151 3.73 6.17 -22.53
N GLU A 152 4.53 5.12 -22.54
CA GLU A 152 4.33 3.92 -23.32
C GLU A 152 4.38 2.72 -22.38
N VAL A 153 3.34 1.89 -22.41
CA VAL A 153 3.24 0.71 -21.57
C VAL A 153 4.06 -0.41 -22.21
N LEU A 154 5.09 -0.88 -21.51
CA LEU A 154 5.89 -2.03 -21.96
C LEU A 154 5.37 -3.33 -21.36
N LYS A 155 4.86 -3.28 -20.13
CA LYS A 155 4.29 -4.45 -19.46
C LYS A 155 3.08 -4.07 -18.62
N GLU A 156 2.02 -4.85 -18.77
CA GLU A 156 0.78 -4.72 -18.01
C GLU A 156 0.85 -5.39 -16.63
N PRO A 157 -0.04 -5.02 -15.71
CA PRO A 157 -0.26 -5.75 -14.47
C PRO A 157 -0.75 -7.18 -14.74
N SER A 158 -0.35 -8.11 -13.89
CA SER A 158 -0.72 -9.53 -13.94
C SER A 158 -0.93 -10.05 -12.52
N GLY A 159 -1.28 -11.33 -12.34
CA GLY A 159 -1.52 -11.91 -11.02
C GLY A 159 -0.40 -11.67 -9.99
N PHE A 160 0.85 -11.55 -10.46
CA PHE A 160 2.02 -11.25 -9.61
C PHE A 160 2.50 -9.79 -9.69
N ARG A 161 1.99 -8.99 -10.65
CA ARG A 161 2.44 -7.61 -10.89
C ARG A 161 1.27 -6.64 -10.72
N LYS A 162 1.39 -5.74 -9.74
CA LYS A 162 0.35 -4.73 -9.43
C LYS A 162 0.47 -3.40 -10.19
N HIS A 163 1.49 -3.23 -11.03
CA HIS A 163 1.80 -1.96 -11.69
C HIS A 163 2.14 -2.16 -13.17
N TYR A 164 1.86 -1.15 -13.98
CA TYR A 164 2.38 -1.00 -15.32
C TYR A 164 3.86 -0.67 -15.27
N VAL A 165 4.65 -1.28 -16.15
CA VAL A 165 6.03 -0.86 -16.42
C VAL A 165 5.98 0.03 -17.64
N VAL A 166 6.29 1.30 -17.45
CA VAL A 166 6.14 2.32 -18.48
C VAL A 166 7.46 2.98 -18.83
N ARG A 167 7.60 3.32 -20.11
CA ARG A 167 8.65 4.19 -20.64
C ARG A 167 8.09 5.59 -20.79
N ILE A 168 8.77 6.59 -20.23
CA ILE A 168 8.39 7.99 -20.42
C ILE A 168 8.97 8.46 -21.75
N LEU A 169 8.11 8.99 -22.63
CA LEU A 169 8.48 9.47 -23.95
C LEU A 169 9.16 10.84 -23.80
N ALA A 170 10.49 10.82 -23.75
CA ALA A 170 11.31 12.02 -23.71
C ALA A 170 11.47 12.67 -25.10
N GLU A 171 11.31 11.93 -26.19
CA GLU A 171 11.48 12.48 -27.54
C GLU A 171 10.18 13.14 -28.03
N ARG A 172 10.27 14.34 -28.62
CA ARG A 172 9.14 14.84 -29.42
C ARG A 172 9.00 13.86 -30.58
N ARG A 173 7.90 13.11 -30.67
CA ARG A 173 7.46 12.59 -31.97
C ARG A 173 7.37 13.82 -32.87
N LYS A 174 8.26 13.91 -33.87
CA LYS A 174 8.06 14.82 -34.99
C LYS A 174 6.73 14.37 -35.60
N MET A 175 5.67 15.13 -35.33
CA MET A 175 4.45 15.02 -36.11
C MET A 175 4.71 15.66 -37.47
#